data_AF-A0A0M2K016-F1
#
_entry.id   AF-A0A0M2K016-F1
#
_cell.length_a   1.000
_cell.length_b   1.000
_cell.length_c   1.000
_cell.angle_alpha   90.00
_cell.angle_beta   90.00
_cell.angle_gamma   90.00
#
_symmetry.space_group_name_H-M   'P 1'
#
loop_
_entity.id
_entity.type
_entity.pdbx_description
1 polymer ?
#
loop_
_entity_poly.entity_id
_entity_poly.type
_entity_poly.pdbx_seq_one_letter_code
_entity_poly.pdbx_strand_id
1 'polypeptide(L)'
;MSLDEAVTSLSSMDAALDLAHGLLKLGKDGLGKQSGATVWEVHAVVPLAVILFAAGPLGCGEGEPWVRAAIDNADPEDTVQPGWARAALLCITVHPHMARSVARLTGLSQRQRDCLVMALRMALDESPGTLAGTARI
;
A
#
# COMPACT_ATOMS: atom_id res chain seq x y z
N MET A 1 -17.24 -3.69 -3.81
CA MET A 1 -16.57 -2.67 -2.98
C MET A 1 -15.41 -2.15 -3.78
N SER A 2 -15.37 -0.85 -4.06
CA SER A 2 -14.21 -0.21 -4.69
C SER A 2 -13.05 -0.14 -3.69
N LEU A 3 -11.83 0.10 -4.19
CA LEU A 3 -10.67 0.32 -3.30
C LEU A 3 -10.87 1.58 -2.45
N ASP A 4 -11.41 2.65 -3.03
CA ASP A 4 -11.75 3.87 -2.29
C ASP A 4 -12.75 3.63 -1.14
N GLU A 5 -13.83 2.87 -1.39
CA GLU A 5 -14.80 2.48 -0.34
C GLU A 5 -14.13 1.64 0.76
N ALA A 6 -13.21 0.75 0.36
CA ALA A 6 -12.46 -0.06 1.31
C ALA A 6 -11.57 0.82 2.22
N VAL A 7 -10.79 1.73 1.64
CA VAL A 7 -9.89 2.64 2.38
C VAL A 7 -10.67 3.58 3.28
N THR A 8 -11.76 4.16 2.79
CA THR A 8 -12.60 5.09 3.57
C THR A 8 -13.38 4.40 4.69
N SER A 9 -13.55 3.07 4.63
CA SER A 9 -14.16 2.27 5.69
C SER A 9 -13.16 1.76 6.75
N LEU A 10 -11.85 1.98 6.57
CA LEU A 10 -10.83 1.49 7.50
C LEU A 10 -10.98 2.11 8.88
N SER A 11 -11.19 1.26 9.88
CA SER A 11 -11.38 1.65 11.28
C SER A 11 -10.24 1.19 12.20
N SER A 12 -9.32 0.37 11.70
CA SER A 12 -8.18 -0.12 12.48
C SER A 12 -7.00 -0.53 11.58
N MET A 13 -5.81 -0.66 12.18
CA MET A 13 -4.62 -1.18 11.49
C MET A 13 -4.78 -2.66 11.11
N ASP A 14 -5.50 -3.45 11.91
CA ASP A 14 -5.77 -4.87 11.58
C ASP A 14 -6.63 -4.98 10.31
N ALA A 15 -7.66 -4.12 10.18
CA ALA A 15 -8.45 -4.05 8.95
C ALA A 15 -7.60 -3.63 7.74
N ALA A 16 -6.63 -2.73 7.95
CA ALA A 16 -5.69 -2.33 6.89
C ALA A 16 -4.72 -3.46 6.50
N LEU A 17 -4.29 -4.30 7.46
CA LEU A 17 -3.47 -5.49 7.20
C LEU A 17 -4.24 -6.56 6.42
N ASP A 18 -5.50 -6.80 6.78
CA ASP A 18 -6.36 -7.74 6.06
C ASP A 18 -6.61 -7.28 4.62
N LEU A 19 -6.87 -5.97 4.43
CA LEU A 19 -7.01 -5.38 3.11
C LEU A 19 -5.71 -5.49 2.28
N ALA A 20 -4.56 -5.17 2.88
CA ALA A 20 -3.26 -5.28 2.22
C ALA A 20 -2.95 -6.72 1.78
N HIS A 21 -3.21 -7.70 2.65
CA HIS A 21 -3.08 -9.11 2.30
C HIS A 21 -3.98 -9.50 1.12
N GLY A 22 -5.24 -9.07 1.14
CA GLY A 22 -6.20 -9.32 0.06
C GLY A 22 -5.71 -8.78 -1.29
N LEU A 23 -5.26 -7.52 -1.32
CA LEU A 23 -4.76 -6.87 -2.53
C LEU A 23 -3.50 -7.54 -3.09
N LEU A 24 -2.52 -7.84 -2.23
CA LEU A 24 -1.28 -8.49 -2.66
C LEU A 24 -1.52 -9.92 -3.18
N LYS A 25 -2.48 -10.63 -2.56
CA LYS A 25 -2.88 -11.97 -3.02
C LYS A 25 -3.53 -11.92 -4.40
N LEU A 26 -4.40 -10.93 -4.65
CA LEU A 26 -5.03 -10.73 -5.97
C LEU A 26 -4.02 -10.35 -7.04
N GLY A 27 -3.12 -9.40 -6.76
CA GLY A 27 -2.06 -9.00 -7.70
C GLY A 27 -1.15 -10.17 -8.09
N LYS A 28 -0.94 -11.14 -7.18
CA LYS A 28 -0.17 -12.35 -7.48
C LYS A 28 -0.84 -13.25 -8.52
N ASP A 29 -2.16 -13.41 -8.43
CA ASP A 29 -2.89 -14.27 -9.38
C ASP A 29 -2.82 -13.68 -10.81
N GLY A 30 -2.72 -12.35 -10.96
CA GLY A 30 -2.49 -11.67 -12.23
C GLY A 30 -1.05 -11.78 -12.78
N LEU A 31 -0.05 -11.99 -11.92
CA LEU A 31 1.37 -12.11 -12.28
C LEU A 31 1.79 -13.48 -12.84
N GLY A 32 0.87 -14.45 -12.86
CA GLY A 32 1.15 -15.83 -13.27
C GLY A 32 1.95 -16.63 -12.25
N LYS A 33 2.16 -17.93 -12.50
CA LYS A 33 2.85 -18.87 -11.60
C LYS A 33 4.34 -18.52 -11.43
N GLN A 34 4.66 -17.49 -10.67
CA GLN A 34 6.00 -17.30 -10.11
C GLN A 34 6.01 -17.85 -8.66
N SER A 35 6.98 -18.72 -8.44
CA SER A 35 7.05 -19.69 -7.34
C SER A 35 7.18 -19.06 -5.95
N GLY A 36 6.37 -19.56 -5.01
CA GLY A 36 6.46 -19.29 -3.57
C GLY A 36 5.98 -17.89 -3.20
N ALA A 37 5.50 -17.72 -1.97
CA ALA A 37 5.43 -16.39 -1.38
C ALA A 37 6.84 -15.81 -1.46
N THR A 38 7.12 -14.99 -2.48
CA THR A 38 8.46 -14.43 -2.64
C THR A 38 8.71 -13.62 -1.37
N VAL A 39 9.95 -13.57 -0.89
CA VAL A 39 10.35 -12.88 0.36
C VAL A 39 9.72 -11.47 0.47
N TRP A 40 9.38 -10.88 -0.67
CA TRP A 40 8.66 -9.62 -0.86
C TRP A 40 7.22 -9.59 -0.36
N GLU A 41 6.43 -10.67 -0.39
CA GLU A 41 5.07 -10.71 0.18
C GLU A 41 5.11 -10.42 1.70
N VAL A 42 6.05 -11.05 2.42
CA VAL A 42 6.26 -10.81 3.85
C VAL A 42 6.72 -9.38 4.12
N HIS A 43 7.47 -8.78 3.19
CA HIS A 43 7.98 -7.42 3.34
C HIS A 43 7.03 -6.32 2.84
N ALA A 44 6.05 -6.62 1.98
CA ALA A 44 5.18 -5.62 1.35
C ALA A 44 3.83 -5.44 2.06
N VAL A 45 3.32 -6.46 2.77
CA VAL A 45 2.01 -6.39 3.46
C VAL A 45 1.98 -5.25 4.47
N VAL A 46 2.94 -5.21 5.40
CA VAL A 46 2.92 -4.21 6.48
C VAL A 46 3.07 -2.79 5.93
N PRO A 47 4.00 -2.51 4.99
CA PRO A 47 4.09 -1.19 4.38
C PRO A 47 2.82 -0.76 3.64
N LEU A 48 2.21 -1.67 2.88
CA LEU A 48 0.95 -1.38 2.20
C LEU A 48 -0.16 -1.09 3.22
N ALA A 49 -0.26 -1.86 4.31
CA ALA A 49 -1.23 -1.63 5.37
C ALA A 49 -1.05 -0.26 6.03
N VAL A 50 0.19 0.17 6.29
CA VAL A 50 0.48 1.50 6.83
C VAL A 50 0.06 2.61 5.86
N ILE A 51 0.33 2.45 4.56
CA ILE A 51 -0.10 3.42 3.53
C ILE A 51 -1.63 3.48 3.47
N LEU A 52 -2.31 2.34 3.46
CA LEU A 52 -3.78 2.26 3.44
C LEU A 52 -4.40 2.90 4.69
N PHE A 53 -3.86 2.58 5.87
CA PHE A 53 -4.31 3.18 7.13
C PHE A 53 -4.08 4.70 7.17
N ALA A 54 -2.92 5.16 6.69
CA ALA A 54 -2.59 6.57 6.63
C ALA A 54 -3.53 7.35 5.68
N ALA A 55 -4.02 6.71 4.61
CA ALA A 55 -4.99 7.29 3.69
C ALA A 55 -6.43 7.30 4.25
N GLY A 56 -6.72 6.41 5.20
CA GLY A 56 -8.04 6.23 5.79
C GLY A 56 -8.45 7.35 6.76
N PRO A 57 -9.66 7.26 7.35
CA PRO A 57 -10.24 8.29 8.22
C PRO A 57 -9.41 8.62 9.47
N LEU A 58 -8.61 7.66 9.95
CA LEU A 58 -7.75 7.84 11.13
C LEU A 58 -6.38 8.47 10.78
N GLY A 59 -6.09 8.67 9.50
CA GLY A 59 -4.91 9.34 8.98
C GLY A 59 -5.26 10.68 8.32
N CYS A 60 -4.99 10.82 7.01
CA CYS A 60 -5.31 12.04 6.25
C CYS A 60 -6.74 12.05 5.67
N GLY A 61 -7.43 10.90 5.60
CA GLY A 61 -8.80 10.81 5.07
C GLY A 61 -8.94 11.07 3.57
N GLU A 62 -7.85 11.05 2.81
CA GLU A 62 -7.85 11.36 1.37
C GLU A 62 -8.13 10.14 0.46
N GLY A 63 -8.28 8.94 1.04
CA GLY A 63 -8.78 7.77 0.31
C GLY A 63 -7.80 7.22 -0.73
N GLU A 64 -8.34 6.53 -1.74
CA GLU A 64 -7.54 5.84 -2.77
C GLU A 64 -6.55 6.75 -3.53
N PRO A 65 -6.90 7.99 -3.94
CA PRO A 65 -5.96 8.86 -4.65
C PRO A 65 -4.65 9.10 -3.88
N TRP A 66 -4.76 9.22 -2.55
CA TRP A 66 -3.59 9.37 -1.68
C TRP A 66 -2.77 8.10 -1.62
N VAL A 67 -3.41 6.91 -1.56
CA VAL A 67 -2.71 5.62 -1.58
C VAL A 67 -1.88 5.47 -2.85
N ARG A 68 -2.46 5.77 -4.02
CA ARG A 68 -1.76 5.66 -5.31
C ARG A 68 -0.58 6.63 -5.40
N ALA A 69 -0.78 7.88 -5.00
CA ALA A 69 0.30 8.86 -4.95
C ALA A 69 1.40 8.46 -3.96
N ALA A 70 1.03 7.91 -2.79
CA ALA A 70 1.98 7.50 -1.77
C ALA A 70 2.82 6.29 -2.18
N ILE A 71 2.24 5.32 -2.91
CA ILE A 71 3.01 4.19 -3.45
C ILE A 71 4.13 4.69 -4.37
N ASP A 72 3.84 5.70 -5.18
CA ASP A 72 4.76 6.23 -6.18
C ASP A 72 5.88 7.10 -5.58
N ASN A 73 5.66 7.62 -4.38
CA ASN A 73 6.61 8.47 -3.68
C ASN A 73 7.36 7.70 -2.57
N ALA A 74 8.46 7.07 -2.99
CA ALA A 74 9.38 6.34 -2.11
C ALA A 74 10.55 7.20 -1.60
N ASP A 75 10.49 8.53 -1.74
CA ASP A 75 11.52 9.45 -1.25
C ASP A 75 11.47 9.52 0.30
N PRO A 76 12.56 9.16 1.01
CA PRO A 76 12.60 9.29 2.48
C PRO A 76 12.48 10.72 2.98
N GLU A 77 12.89 11.71 2.19
CA GLU A 77 12.98 13.10 2.63
C GLU A 77 11.66 13.86 2.40
N ASP A 78 10.82 13.37 1.49
CA ASP A 78 9.51 13.97 1.22
C ASP A 78 8.46 13.54 2.25
N THR A 79 8.41 14.33 3.32
CA THR A 79 7.45 14.19 4.41
C THR A 79 6.17 15.00 4.20
N VAL A 80 6.08 15.75 3.10
CA VAL A 80 5.00 16.70 2.83
C VAL A 80 4.02 16.15 1.81
N GLN A 81 4.45 15.47 0.75
CA GLN A 81 3.52 14.88 -0.21
C GLN A 81 3.03 13.51 0.26
N PRO A 82 1.94 12.96 -0.33
CA PRO A 82 1.62 11.56 -0.18
C PRO A 82 2.86 10.72 -0.50
N GLY A 83 3.29 9.86 0.42
CA GLY A 83 4.56 9.14 0.29
C GLY A 83 4.87 8.26 1.48
N TRP A 84 5.89 7.42 1.36
CA TRP A 84 6.26 6.44 2.39
C TRP A 84 6.67 7.12 3.70
N ALA A 85 7.44 8.21 3.60
CA ALA A 85 7.86 8.98 4.77
C ALA A 85 6.65 9.64 5.46
N ARG A 86 5.74 10.25 4.70
CA ARG A 86 4.51 10.84 5.24
C ARG A 86 3.58 9.80 5.86
N ALA A 87 3.42 8.61 5.25
CA ALA A 87 2.64 7.51 5.80
C ALA A 87 3.18 7.05 7.16
N ALA A 88 4.51 6.90 7.26
CA ALA A 88 5.16 6.55 8.52
C ALA A 88 4.92 7.62 9.59
N LEU A 89 5.00 8.90 9.25
CA LEU A 89 4.74 10.01 10.18
C LEU A 89 3.29 10.04 10.67
N LEU A 90 2.32 9.83 9.79
CA LEU A 90 0.91 9.77 10.17
C LEU A 90 0.61 8.62 11.15
N CYS A 91 1.38 7.53 11.07
CA CYS A 91 1.16 6.34 11.89
C CYS A 91 2.07 6.24 13.13
N ILE A 92 3.11 7.08 13.27
CA ILE A 92 4.17 6.89 14.28
C ILE A 92 3.67 6.96 15.72
N THR A 93 2.66 7.80 15.98
CA THR A 93 2.12 8.04 17.32
C THR A 93 1.22 6.91 17.81
N VAL A 94 0.47 6.28 16.89
CA VAL A 94 -0.51 5.22 17.21
C VAL A 94 0.08 3.83 17.00
N HIS A 95 0.92 3.65 15.98
CA HIS A 95 1.48 2.36 15.56
C HIS A 95 2.99 2.44 15.28
N PRO A 96 3.84 2.72 16.29
CA PRO A 96 5.26 3.01 16.09
C PRO A 96 6.07 1.86 15.46
N HIS A 97 5.72 0.62 15.78
CA HIS A 97 6.39 -0.55 15.19
C HIS A 97 6.09 -0.72 13.69
N MET A 98 4.86 -0.42 13.29
CA MET A 98 4.41 -0.49 11.90
C MET A 98 4.95 0.68 11.09
N ALA A 99 4.90 1.91 11.63
CA ALA A 99 5.52 3.07 11.02
C ALA A 99 7.02 2.85 10.75
N ARG A 100 7.75 2.24 11.71
CA ARG A 100 9.16 1.89 11.52
C ARG A 100 9.39 0.86 10.41
N SER A 101 8.39 0.05 10.05
CA SER A 101 8.51 -0.90 8.94
C SER A 101 8.58 -0.20 7.59
N VAL A 102 7.78 0.84 7.38
CA VAL A 102 7.83 1.69 6.18
C VAL A 102 9.14 2.46 6.12
N ALA A 103 9.58 3.02 7.26
CA ALA A 103 10.88 3.69 7.34
C ALA A 103 12.07 2.76 7.02
N ARG A 104 11.96 1.44 7.26
CA ARG A 104 13.01 0.49 6.84
C ARG A 104 13.08 0.32 5.31
N LEU A 105 11.96 0.49 4.61
CA LEU A 105 11.95 0.37 3.15
C LEU A 105 12.69 1.52 2.46
N THR A 106 12.75 2.70 3.06
CA THR A 106 13.50 3.82 2.49
C THR A 106 15.00 3.54 2.47
N GLY A 107 15.50 2.67 3.36
CA GLY A 107 16.88 2.19 3.37
C GLY A 107 17.22 1.16 2.28
N LEU A 108 16.24 0.70 1.49
CA LEU A 108 16.49 -0.19 0.35
C LEU A 108 17.19 0.56 -0.80
N SER A 109 17.93 -0.17 -1.64
CA SER A 109 18.46 0.40 -2.87
C SER A 109 17.34 0.87 -3.80
N GLN A 110 17.62 1.87 -4.64
CA GLN A 110 16.63 2.43 -5.58
C GLN A 110 15.92 1.34 -6.41
N ARG A 111 16.69 0.40 -6.96
CA ARG A 111 16.14 -0.74 -7.72
C ARG A 111 15.17 -1.60 -6.91
N GLN A 112 15.46 -1.84 -5.64
CA GLN A 112 14.57 -2.62 -4.77
C GLN A 112 13.29 -1.85 -4.45
N ARG A 113 13.37 -0.52 -4.27
CA ARG A 113 12.19 0.33 -4.11
C ARG A 113 11.34 0.31 -5.37
N ASP A 114 11.94 0.43 -6.55
CA ASP A 114 11.22 0.38 -7.84
C ASP A 114 10.48 -0.95 -8.02
N CYS A 115 11.10 -2.07 -7.66
CA CYS A 115 10.44 -3.38 -7.65
C CYS A 115 9.22 -3.42 -6.72
N LEU A 116 9.31 -2.84 -5.53
CA LEU A 116 8.19 -2.76 -4.59
C LEU A 116 7.07 -1.86 -5.13
N VAL A 117 7.39 -0.68 -5.65
CA VAL A 117 6.41 0.23 -6.26
C VAL A 117 5.64 -0.49 -7.37
N MET A 118 6.33 -1.20 -8.25
CA MET A 118 5.69 -1.96 -9.32
C MET A 118 4.75 -3.05 -8.78
N ALA A 119 5.17 -3.81 -7.76
CA ALA A 119 4.34 -4.85 -7.15
C ALA A 119 3.08 -4.26 -6.47
N LEU A 120 3.23 -3.16 -5.74
CA LEU A 120 2.13 -2.49 -5.08
C LEU A 120 1.12 -1.90 -6.07
N ARG A 121 1.59 -1.31 -7.18
CA ARG A 121 0.72 -0.83 -8.26
C ARG A 121 -0.14 -1.95 -8.84
N MET A 122 0.48 -3.09 -9.20
CA MET A 122 -0.26 -4.24 -9.73
C MET A 122 -1.32 -4.75 -8.74
N ALA A 123 -0.99 -4.77 -7.44
CA ALA A 123 -1.95 -5.18 -6.41
C ALA A 123 -3.17 -4.24 -6.31
N LEU A 124 -2.99 -2.94 -6.56
CA LEU A 124 -4.11 -1.99 -6.60
C LEU A 124 -4.92 -2.10 -7.90
N ASP A 125 -4.26 -2.33 -9.03
CA ASP A 125 -4.90 -2.37 -10.34
C ASP A 125 -5.70 -3.66 -10.57
N GLU A 126 -5.29 -4.78 -9.98
CA GLU A 126 -6.04 -6.05 -9.99
C GLU A 126 -7.15 -6.11 -8.93
N SER A 127 -7.35 -5.05 -8.15
CA SER A 127 -8.46 -4.96 -7.20
C SER A 127 -9.81 -5.03 -7.94
N PRO A 128 -10.82 -5.77 -7.41
CA PRO A 128 -12.09 -6.06 -8.10
C PRO A 128 -12.91 -4.83 -8.53
N GLY A 129 -12.57 -3.63 -8.05
CA GLY A 129 -13.17 -2.37 -8.51
C GLY A 129 -12.66 -1.88 -9.86
N THR A 130 -11.41 -2.20 -10.24
CA THR A 130 -10.76 -1.68 -11.46
C THR A 130 -11.17 -2.45 -12.71
N LEU A 131 -11.38 -3.77 -12.60
CA LEU A 131 -11.80 -4.65 -13.70
C LEU A 131 -13.22 -4.33 -14.24
N ALA A 132 -14.05 -3.63 -13.46
CA ALA A 132 -15.37 -3.17 -13.91
C ALA A 132 -15.29 -1.94 -14.83
N GLY A 133 -14.18 -1.19 -14.80
CA GLY A 133 -13.98 0.02 -15.61
C GLY A 133 -13.42 -0.24 -17.01
N THR A 134 -12.66 -1.31 -17.20
CA THR A 134 -11.98 -1.65 -18.45
C THR A 134 -12.79 -2.50 -19.43
N ALA A 135 -13.96 -3.02 -19.02
CA ALA A 135 -14.85 -3.82 -19.87
C ALA A 135 -15.92 -3.02 -20.63
N ARG A 136 -15.82 -1.68 -20.69
CA ARG A 136 -16.70 -0.83 -21.50
C ARG A 136 -15.90 -0.09 -22.58
N ILE A 137 -15.58 -0.78 -23.67
CA ILE A 137 -15.32 -0.17 -25.00
C ILE A 137 -15.93 -1.09 -26.05
#